data_AF-K3X6A5-F1
#
_entry.id   AF-K3X6A5-F1
#
_cell.length_a   1.000
_cell.length_b   1.000
_cell.length_c   1.000
_cell.angle_alpha   90.00
_cell.angle_beta   90.00
_cell.angle_gamma   90.00
#
_symmetry.space_group_name_H-M   'P 1'
#
loop_
_entity.id
_entity.type
_entity.pdbx_description
1 polymer ?
#
loop_
_entity_poly.entity_id
_entity_poly.type
_entity_poly.pdbx_seq_one_letter_code
_entity_poly.pdbx_strand_id
1 'polypeptide(L)' 'MIVALKVLVKEQLKAAGVAHQLKKEVEIHSRIRHKNILPLYATFQDATRVYLVLKYAGGGDLYKKLRVTPGR' A
#
# COMPACT_ATOMS: atom_id res chain seq x y z
N MET A 1 -4.55 6.68 -17.10
CA MET A 1 -4.07 6.83 -15.70
C MET A 1 -3.62 5.46 -15.21
N ILE A 2 -2.42 5.32 -14.65
CA ILE A 2 -1.90 4.04 -14.12
C ILE A 2 -1.98 4.08 -12.59
N VAL A 3 -2.38 2.97 -11.98
CA VAL A 3 -2.50 2.81 -10.52
C VAL A 3 -1.78 1.55 -10.05
N ALA A 4 -1.45 1.50 -8.76
CA ALA A 4 -0.98 0.27 -8.11
C ALA A 4 -2.14 -0.32 -7.29
N LEU A 5 -2.43 -1.62 -7.50
CA LEU A 5 -3.46 -2.33 -6.76
C LEU A 5 -2.80 -3.28 -5.75
N LYS A 6 -2.89 -2.95 -4.47
CA LYS A 6 -2.43 -3.85 -3.38
C LYS A 6 -3.59 -4.78 -3.02
N VAL A 7 -3.39 -6.08 -3.25
CA VAL A 7 -4.40 -7.14 -3.02
C VAL A 7 -4.00 -7.96 -1.80
N LEU A 8 -4.90 -8.07 -0.82
CA LEU A 8 -4.68 -8.80 0.43
C LEU A 8 -5.73 -9.90 0.58
N VAL A 9 -5.31 -11.11 0.95
CA VAL A 9 -6.20 -12.26 1.14
C VAL A 9 -6.73 -12.28 2.57
N LYS A 10 -8.05 -12.32 2.74
CA LYS A 10 -8.72 -12.23 4.06
C LYS A 10 -8.33 -13.38 5.00
N GLU A 11 -8.15 -14.58 4.48
CA GLU A 11 -7.75 -15.74 5.27
C GLU A 11 -6.36 -15.55 5.87
N GLN A 12 -5.40 -15.03 5.09
CA GLN A 12 -4.05 -14.72 5.57
C GLN A 12 -4.07 -13.62 6.65
N LEU A 13 -4.91 -12.59 6.45
CA LEU A 13 -5.07 -11.51 7.43
C LEU A 13 -5.64 -12.01 8.77
N LYS A 14 -6.59 -12.95 8.71
CA LYS A 14 -7.16 -13.61 9.90
C LYS A 14 -6.13 -14.50 10.59
N ALA A 15 -5.44 -15.35 9.84
CA ALA A 15 -4.43 -16.27 10.37
C ALA A 15 -3.28 -15.51 11.06
N ALA A 16 -2.86 -14.38 10.51
CA ALA A 16 -1.82 -13.53 11.10
C ALA A 16 -2.34 -12.60 12.21
N GLY A 17 -3.65 -12.55 12.48
CA GLY A 17 -4.24 -11.66 13.47
C GLY A 17 -4.12 -10.17 13.14
N VAL A 18 -3.87 -9.81 11.87
CA VAL A 18 -3.55 -8.43 11.45
C VAL A 18 -4.74 -7.65 10.88
N ALA A 19 -5.94 -8.22 10.92
CA ALA A 19 -7.14 -7.60 10.34
C ALA A 19 -7.46 -6.23 10.96
N HIS A 20 -7.19 -6.05 12.26
CA HIS A 20 -7.40 -4.77 12.95
C HIS A 20 -6.36 -3.72 12.55
N GLN A 21 -5.09 -4.10 12.42
CA GLN A 21 -4.02 -3.24 11.91
C GLN A 21 -4.36 -2.72 10.51
N LEU A 22 -4.88 -3.60 9.63
CA LEU A 22 -5.26 -3.20 8.27
C LEU A 22 -6.37 -2.13 8.27
N LYS A 23 -7.37 -2.26 9.14
CA LYS A 23 -8.43 -1.23 9.26
C LYS A 23 -7.85 0.12 9.65
N LYS A 24 -6.93 0.14 10.63
CA LYS A 24 -6.23 1.37 11.03
C LYS A 24 -5.36 1.95 9.92
N GLU A 25 -4.63 1.09 9.19
CA GLU A 25 -3.83 1.50 8.02
C GLU A 25 -4.71 2.23 7.02
N VAL A 26 -5.85 1.63 6.64
CA VAL A 26 -6.80 2.25 5.69
C VAL A 26 -7.37 3.57 6.23
N GLU A 27 -7.80 3.61 7.48
CA GLU A 27 -8.36 4.83 8.09
C GLU A 27 -7.36 5.98 8.08
N ILE A 28 -6.15 5.74 8.57
CA ILE A 28 -5.09 6.75 8.64
C ILE A 28 -4.70 7.19 7.22
N HIS A 29 -4.46 6.23 6.33
CA HIS A 29 -4.01 6.51 4.97
C HIS A 29 -5.05 7.26 4.14
N SER A 30 -6.35 6.98 4.36
CA SER A 30 -7.44 7.68 3.67
C SER A 30 -7.46 9.18 3.95
N ARG A 31 -7.04 9.60 5.15
CA ARG A 31 -7.01 11.00 5.62
C ARG A 31 -5.73 11.74 5.25
N ILE A 32 -4.67 11.03 4.89
CA ILE A 32 -3.39 11.65 4.55
C ILE A 32 -3.45 12.25 3.13
N ARG A 33 -3.04 13.51 3.02
CA ARG A 33 -2.85 14.23 1.75
C ARG A 33 -1.52 14.99 1.81
N HIS A 34 -0.47 14.39 1.27
CA HIS A 34 0.87 14.99 1.29
C HIS A 34 1.68 14.61 0.04
N LYS A 35 2.47 15.55 -0.49
CA LYS A 35 3.24 15.36 -1.75
C LYS A 35 4.22 14.18 -1.73
N ASN A 36 4.76 13.85 -0.55
CA ASN A 36 5.76 12.78 -0.37
C ASN A 36 5.16 11.48 0.20
N ILE A 37 3.84 11.41 0.38
CA ILE A 37 3.16 10.17 0.80
C ILE A 37 2.28 9.71 -0.35
N LEU A 38 2.37 8.44 -0.72
CA LEU A 38 1.56 7.88 -1.80
C LEU A 38 0.07 8.03 -1.49
N PRO A 39 -0.73 8.67 -2.35
CA PRO A 39 -2.17 8.74 -2.13
C PRO A 39 -2.84 7.37 -2.19
N LEU A 40 -3.76 7.13 -1.25
CA LEU A 40 -4.77 6.08 -1.31
C LEU A 40 -6.03 6.65 -1.96
N TYR A 41 -6.37 6.17 -3.15
CA TYR A 41 -7.51 6.64 -3.92
C TYR A 41 -8.82 6.00 -3.48
N ALA A 42 -8.82 4.68 -3.27
CA ALA A 42 -10.00 3.94 -2.89
C ALA A 42 -9.64 2.62 -2.21
N THR A 43 -10.58 2.09 -1.44
CA THR A 43 -10.51 0.75 -0.86
C THR A 43 -11.83 0.02 -1.05
N PHE A 44 -11.76 -1.24 -1.46
CA PHE A 44 -12.93 -2.10 -1.62
C PHE A 44 -12.56 -3.55 -1.29
N GLN A 45 -13.55 -4.42 -1.20
CA GLN A 45 -13.34 -5.83 -0.84
C GLN A 45 -14.39 -6.72 -1.49
N ASP A 46 -14.03 -7.96 -1.74
CA ASP A 46 -14.95 -9.05 -2.11
C ASP A 46 -15.03 -10.09 -0.99
N ALA A 47 -15.60 -11.28 -1.25
CA ALA A 47 -15.71 -12.34 -0.24
C ALA A 47 -14.35 -12.80 0.32
N THR A 48 -13.29 -12.75 -0.48
CA THR A 48 -11.98 -13.37 -0.21
C THR A 48 -10.83 -12.37 -0.07
N ARG A 49 -10.95 -11.17 -0.64
CA ARG A 49 -9.84 -10.22 -0.80
C ARG A 49 -10.23 -8.79 -0.40
N VAL A 50 -9.21 -8.04 -0.01
CA VAL A 50 -9.26 -6.59 0.22
C VAL A 50 -8.32 -5.92 -0.79
N TYR A 51 -8.78 -4.82 -1.37
CA TYR A 51 -8.10 -4.08 -2.43
C TYR A 51 -7.85 -2.64 -2.00
N LEU A 52 -6.60 -2.19 -2.13
CA LEU A 52 -6.20 -0.81 -1.93
C LEU A 52 -5.71 -0.23 -3.26
N VAL A 53 -6.36 0.82 -3.74
CA VAL A 53 -6.02 1.53 -4.98
C VAL A 53 -5.08 2.68 -4.64
N LEU A 54 -3.83 2.59 -5.06
CA LEU A 54 -2.77 3.53 -4.73
C LEU A 54 -2.27 4.25 -5.98
N LYS A 55 -1.69 5.44 -5.80
CA LYS A 55 -0.88 6.07 -6.86
C LYS A 55 0.25 5.14 -7.27
N TYR A 56 0.44 4.95 -8.58
CA TYR A 56 1.58 4.20 -9.10
C TYR A 56 2.88 5.00 -8.96
N ALA A 57 3.92 4.38 -8.41
CA ALA A 57 5.27 4.91 -8.35
C ALA A 57 6.22 4.05 -9.19
N GLY A 58 6.39 4.40 -10.46
CA GLY A 58 7.24 3.65 -11.41
C GLY A 58 8.74 3.87 -11.23
N GLY A 59 9.16 4.76 -10.32
CA GLY A 59 10.57 5.10 -10.12
C GLY A 59 11.40 4.04 -9.39
N GLY A 60 10.82 2.89 -9.04
CA GLY A 60 11.44 1.85 -8.24
C GLY A 60 11.58 2.21 -6.75
N ASP A 61 12.21 1.32 -5.98
CA ASP A 61 12.47 1.54 -4.56
C ASP A 61 13.81 2.29 -4.33
N LEU A 62 13.86 3.08 -3.25
CA LEU A 62 15.05 3.86 -2.88
C LEU A 62 16.23 2.95 -2.51
N TYR A 63 15.96 1.82 -1.87
CA TYR A 63 16.99 0.89 -1.42
C TYR A 63 17.85 0.38 -2.58
N LYS A 64 17.24 0.00 -3.72
CA LYS A 64 17.96 -0.36 -4.93
C LYS A 64 18.79 0.79 -5.47
N LYS A 65 18.27 2.01 -5.48
CA LYS A 65 19.02 3.20 -5.95
C LYS A 65 20.27 3.46 -5.11
N LEU A 66 20.15 3.33 -3.79
CA LEU A 66 21.29 3.48 -2.87
C LEU A 66 22.36 2.41 -3.12
N ARG A 67 21.96 1.14 -3.33
CA ARG A 67 22.92 0.06 -3.61
C ARG A 67 23.68 0.21 -4.93
N VAL A 68 23.09 0.86 -5.93
CA VAL A 68 23.70 1.09 -7.25
C VAL A 68 24.61 2.32 -7.24
N THR A 69 24.57 3.13 -6.18
CA THR A 69 25.40 4.34 -6.05
C THR A 69 26.43 4.16 -4.93
N PRO A 70 27.58 3.49 -5.18
CA PRO A 70 28.63 3.40 -4.18
C PRO A 70 29.27 4.79 -3.99
N GLY A 71 29.29 5.32 -2.77
CA GLY A 71 30.06 6.53 -2.43
C GLY A 71 29.28 7.76 -1.96
N ARG A 72 28.05 7.60 -1.43
CA ARG A 72 27.44 8.58 -0.52
C ARG A 72 26.91 7.88 0.72
#